data_AF-A0A8B6FVE5-F1
#
_entry.id   AF-A0A8B6FVE5-F1
#
_cell.length_a   1.000
_cell.length_b   1.000
_cell.length_c   1.000
_cell.angle_alpha   90.00
_cell.angle_beta   90.00
_cell.angle_gamma   90.00
#
_symmetry.space_group_name_H-M   'P 1'
#
loop_
_entity.id
_entity.type
_entity.pdbx_description
1 polymer ?
#
loop_
_entity_poly.entity_id
_entity_poly.type
_entity_poly.pdbx_seq_one_letter_code
_entity_poly.pdbx_strand_id
1 'polypeptide(L)'
;MLKLGVLTFFVVCFVNGQLTDKTTTPNASGSDVVEAVVNLIREACIFPNDKKYLRRLAYVESMDGLEANTYRPNYYGGIWQIDQDMFQQIATAIVLDDAKKMIKQSIGIDWSKVQWVDLAKPLYSGLAAALFTLLKAGKNGIPRGIHYQANFWVNTYRPGHLANVFFTKSNKLETGCKRTNTLDLVFALDSSTSLAPQEFDAAKQFVKYIVDSFEISSDTTQVGVIRFSTTLDGGFNLNAHTSADGLKKAIDGVQYKSGGTHTAEAIEYAINNCFTTTNGARLGSSKILILVTDGRSENRNETLRQAAAAKAKGISIFAIGVSAQVDERELNAVASQPTCTHVQILNSFADLDSLKAEIEQVSCKAPAVLTPNKYVYGCNSDVAVQIIQTKSNVRMILSLYLKY
;
A
#
# COMPACT_ATOMS: atom_id res chain seq x y z
N MET A 1 -49.76 -21.15 -21.65
CA MET A 1 -48.41 -20.55 -21.85
C MET A 1 -48.55 -19.04 -21.85
N LEU A 2 -48.12 -18.35 -20.79
CA LEU A 2 -47.48 -17.03 -20.81
C LEU A 2 -47.03 -16.72 -19.37
N LYS A 3 -45.76 -16.35 -19.21
CA LYS A 3 -45.05 -16.16 -17.94
C LYS A 3 -45.57 -14.95 -17.16
N LEU A 4 -45.86 -15.11 -15.86
CA LEU A 4 -45.96 -14.01 -14.91
C LEU A 4 -44.56 -13.42 -14.68
N GLY A 5 -44.33 -12.19 -15.12
CA GLY A 5 -43.19 -11.39 -14.70
C GLY A 5 -43.49 -10.76 -13.34
N VAL A 6 -42.73 -11.14 -12.31
CA VAL A 6 -42.77 -10.48 -11.01
C VAL A 6 -42.06 -9.13 -11.15
N LEU A 7 -42.85 -8.06 -11.10
CA LEU A 7 -42.38 -6.69 -11.05
C LEU A 7 -41.88 -6.41 -9.62
N THR A 8 -40.59 -6.63 -9.35
CA THR A 8 -40.00 -6.26 -8.05
C THR A 8 -39.83 -4.75 -8.01
N PHE A 9 -40.70 -4.06 -7.28
CA PHE A 9 -40.52 -2.67 -6.89
C PHE A 9 -39.26 -2.56 -6.00
N PHE A 10 -38.18 -1.99 -6.53
CA PHE A 10 -37.08 -1.52 -5.69
C PHE A 10 -37.38 -0.09 -5.26
N VAL A 11 -37.59 0.10 -3.96
CA VAL A 11 -37.56 1.43 -3.35
C VAL A 11 -36.11 1.91 -3.41
N VAL A 12 -35.81 2.76 -4.40
CA VAL A 12 -34.57 3.55 -4.41
C VAL A 12 -34.78 4.68 -3.40
N CYS A 13 -34.32 4.50 -2.18
CA CYS A 13 -34.15 5.62 -1.26
C CYS A 13 -32.99 6.47 -1.77
N PHE A 14 -33.30 7.60 -2.43
CA PHE A 14 -32.35 8.68 -2.64
C PHE A 14 -31.97 9.24 -1.26
N VAL A 15 -30.77 8.92 -0.76
CA VAL A 15 -30.14 9.79 0.23
C VAL A 15 -29.72 11.04 -0.53
N ASN A 16 -30.51 12.10 -0.40
CA ASN A 16 -30.22 13.43 -0.93
C ASN A 16 -29.09 14.10 -0.11
N GLY A 17 -27.92 13.47 -0.05
CA GLY A 17 -26.71 14.02 0.52
C GLY A 17 -25.59 13.87 -0.50
N GLN A 18 -25.14 14.98 -1.09
CA GLN A 18 -23.93 14.96 -1.91
C GLN A 18 -22.77 14.46 -1.04
N LEU A 19 -22.18 13.30 -1.37
CA LEU A 19 -20.90 12.86 -0.82
C LEU A 19 -19.88 13.96 -1.14
N THR A 20 -19.57 14.78 -0.14
CA THR A 20 -18.65 15.91 -0.31
C THR A 20 -17.24 15.39 -0.08
N ASP A 21 -16.36 15.57 -1.07
CA ASP A 21 -14.95 15.24 -0.91
C ASP A 21 -14.31 16.18 0.13
N LYS A 22 -14.11 15.65 1.33
CA LYS A 22 -13.49 16.40 2.43
C LYS A 22 -12.03 16.75 2.16
N THR A 23 -11.34 16.04 1.27
CA THR A 23 -9.93 16.32 0.98
C THR A 23 -9.75 17.66 0.27
N THR A 24 -10.78 18.13 -0.44
CA THR A 24 -10.80 19.41 -1.16
C THR A 24 -11.70 20.47 -0.50
N THR A 25 -12.35 20.13 0.62
CA THR A 25 -13.17 21.05 1.40
C THR A 25 -12.27 21.90 2.33
N PRO A 26 -12.29 23.24 2.25
CA PRO A 26 -11.50 24.10 3.13
C PRO A 26 -11.76 23.78 4.60
N ASN A 27 -10.68 23.74 5.39
CA ASN A 27 -10.71 23.53 6.84
C ASN A 27 -11.27 22.17 7.31
N ALA A 28 -11.48 21.22 6.41
CA ALA A 28 -11.81 19.86 6.81
C ALA A 28 -10.64 19.25 7.62
N SER A 29 -10.96 18.50 8.66
CA SER A 29 -10.00 17.94 9.63
C SER A 29 -10.45 16.55 10.06
N GLY A 30 -9.57 15.85 10.77
CA GLY A 30 -9.79 14.50 11.25
C GLY A 30 -8.86 13.49 10.57
N SER A 31 -8.65 12.38 11.25
CA SER A 31 -7.79 11.30 10.77
C SER A 31 -8.31 10.67 9.47
N ASP A 32 -9.63 10.62 9.26
CA ASP A 32 -10.25 10.16 8.00
C ASP A 32 -9.81 11.02 6.80
N VAL A 33 -9.79 12.34 6.98
CA VAL A 33 -9.37 13.30 5.95
C VAL A 33 -7.87 13.17 5.68
N VAL A 34 -7.05 13.09 6.74
CA VAL A 34 -5.59 12.93 6.61
C VAL A 34 -5.23 11.62 5.91
N GLU A 35 -5.83 10.51 6.32
CA GLU A 35 -5.59 9.21 5.68
C GLU A 35 -6.00 9.23 4.20
N ALA A 36 -7.13 9.85 3.86
CA ALA A 36 -7.54 10.00 2.46
C ALA A 36 -6.51 10.80 1.64
N VAL A 37 -6.01 11.92 2.16
CA VAL A 37 -4.98 12.73 1.49
C VAL A 37 -3.65 11.98 1.35
N VAL A 38 -3.16 11.36 2.43
CA VAL A 38 -1.91 10.59 2.41
C VAL A 38 -2.02 9.42 1.43
N ASN A 39 -3.17 8.73 1.40
CA ASN A 39 -3.39 7.63 0.46
C ASN A 39 -3.43 8.11 -0.98
N LEU A 40 -4.11 9.23 -1.29
CA LEU A 40 -4.11 9.81 -2.64
C LEU A 40 -2.69 10.16 -3.12
N ILE A 41 -1.88 10.78 -2.27
CA ILE A 41 -0.50 11.17 -2.60
C ILE A 41 0.38 9.93 -2.83
N ARG A 42 0.22 8.91 -2.00
CA ARG A 42 0.92 7.63 -2.09
C ARG A 42 0.51 6.85 -3.33
N GLU A 43 -0.78 6.77 -3.62
CA GLU A 43 -1.35 6.09 -4.79
C GLU A 43 -0.92 6.74 -6.11
N ALA A 44 -0.80 8.05 -6.10
CA ALA A 44 -0.26 8.83 -7.21
C ALA A 44 1.25 8.67 -7.41
N CYS A 45 1.95 7.92 -6.55
CA CYS A 45 3.40 7.72 -6.56
C CYS A 45 4.22 9.02 -6.58
N ILE A 46 3.65 10.12 -6.07
CA ILE A 46 4.36 11.41 -5.96
C ILE A 46 5.39 11.34 -4.84
N PHE A 47 5.06 10.61 -3.77
CA PHE A 47 5.91 10.48 -2.60
C PHE A 47 5.92 9.04 -2.05
N PRO A 48 6.46 8.08 -2.82
CA PRO A 48 6.29 6.65 -2.55
C PRO A 48 7.10 6.15 -1.35
N ASN A 49 8.26 6.75 -1.09
CA ASN A 49 9.15 6.39 0.02
C ASN A 49 9.05 7.40 1.17
N ASP A 50 7.83 7.81 1.52
CA ASP A 50 7.60 8.80 2.58
C ASP A 50 7.97 8.26 3.97
N LYS A 51 8.18 6.94 4.13
CA LYS A 51 8.52 6.30 5.41
C LYS A 51 7.54 6.68 6.53
N LYS A 52 6.25 6.83 6.21
CA LYS A 52 5.15 7.31 7.08
C LYS A 52 5.30 8.76 7.56
N TYR A 53 6.27 9.51 7.03
CA TYR A 53 6.59 10.85 7.49
C TYR A 53 5.45 11.83 7.26
N LEU A 54 4.75 11.78 6.12
CA LEU A 54 3.68 12.73 5.83
C LEU A 54 2.50 12.55 6.80
N ARG A 55 2.17 11.30 7.13
CA ARG A 55 1.15 10.97 8.13
C ARG A 55 1.54 11.41 9.54
N ARG A 56 2.80 11.19 9.94
CA ARG A 56 3.34 11.67 11.23
C ARG A 56 3.30 13.18 11.30
N LEU A 57 3.71 13.85 10.23
CA LEU A 57 3.76 15.31 10.15
C LEU A 57 2.39 15.95 10.37
N ALA A 58 1.32 15.43 9.74
CA ALA A 58 -0.05 15.90 9.98
C ALA A 58 -0.46 15.84 11.46
N TYR A 59 -0.12 14.75 12.14
CA TYR A 59 -0.45 14.57 13.55
C TYR A 59 0.44 15.42 14.47
N VAL A 60 1.73 15.53 14.14
CA VAL A 60 2.70 16.33 14.91
C VAL A 60 2.37 17.81 14.84
N GLU A 61 2.03 18.31 13.66
CA GLU A 61 1.81 19.73 13.38
C GLU A 61 0.46 20.26 13.88
N SER A 62 -0.59 19.43 13.86
CA SER A 62 -1.94 19.92 14.15
C SER A 62 -2.90 18.89 14.74
N MET A 63 -2.42 17.71 15.12
CA MET A 63 -3.27 16.58 15.52
C MET A 63 -4.37 16.30 14.49
N ASP A 64 -3.98 16.13 13.23
CA ASP A 64 -4.89 15.90 12.10
C ASP A 64 -5.88 17.07 11.87
N GLY A 65 -5.44 18.30 12.18
CA GLY A 65 -6.21 19.53 12.05
C GLY A 65 -7.12 19.85 13.23
N LEU A 66 -7.07 19.05 14.31
CA LEU A 66 -7.93 19.19 15.48
C LEU A 66 -7.38 20.19 16.51
N GLU A 67 -6.12 20.63 16.41
CA GLU A 67 -5.60 21.69 17.26
C GLU A 67 -6.29 23.03 16.95
N ALA A 68 -6.71 23.77 17.98
CA ALA A 68 -7.52 24.99 17.84
C ALA A 68 -6.88 26.07 16.94
N ASN A 69 -5.54 26.11 16.87
CA ASN A 69 -4.79 27.09 16.10
C ASN A 69 -4.43 26.63 14.68
N THR A 70 -4.93 25.48 14.22
CA THR A 70 -4.65 24.95 12.87
C THR A 70 -5.10 25.94 11.79
N TYR A 71 -6.35 26.41 11.87
CA TYR A 71 -6.98 27.32 10.91
C TYR A 71 -7.20 28.70 11.52
N ARG A 72 -6.11 29.33 11.96
CA ARG A 72 -6.14 30.69 12.52
C ARG A 72 -6.32 31.75 11.42
N PRO A 73 -6.88 32.93 11.74
CA PRO A 73 -7.09 34.00 10.76
C PRO A 73 -5.84 34.34 9.95
N ASN A 74 -6.01 34.51 8.63
CA ASN A 74 -4.96 34.82 7.66
C ASN A 74 -3.84 33.76 7.50
N TYR A 75 -4.04 32.56 8.06
CA TYR A 75 -3.12 31.44 7.89
C TYR A 75 -3.79 30.28 7.17
N TYR A 76 -3.23 29.90 6.02
CA TYR A 76 -3.82 28.90 5.14
C TYR A 76 -2.98 27.63 5.05
N GLY A 77 -1.96 27.44 5.90
CA GLY A 77 -1.06 26.28 5.88
C GLY A 77 -1.70 24.90 6.08
N GLY A 78 -2.98 24.87 6.45
CA GLY A 78 -3.79 23.66 6.59
C GLY A 78 -3.28 22.70 7.66
N ILE A 79 -3.67 21.42 7.54
CA ILE A 79 -3.32 20.37 8.53
C ILE A 79 -1.80 20.23 8.70
N TRP A 80 -1.03 20.35 7.62
CA TRP A 80 0.43 20.22 7.67
C TRP A 80 1.16 21.51 8.08
N GLN A 81 0.44 22.60 8.35
CA GLN A 81 1.01 23.86 8.83
C GLN A 81 2.15 24.38 7.94
N ILE A 82 2.01 24.33 6.62
CA ILE A 82 2.98 24.97 5.69
C ILE A 82 2.92 26.48 5.91
N ASP A 83 4.04 27.19 6.04
CA ASP A 83 4.06 28.65 6.11
C ASP A 83 4.26 29.31 4.73
N GLN A 84 4.17 30.64 4.68
CA GLN A 84 4.29 31.39 3.42
C GLN A 84 5.68 31.29 2.78
N ASP A 85 6.75 31.22 3.59
CA ASP A 85 8.11 31.09 3.07
C ASP A 85 8.31 29.70 2.48
N MET A 86 7.87 28.66 3.18
CA MET A 86 7.83 27.29 2.67
C MET A 86 7.04 27.20 1.37
N PHE A 87 5.85 27.82 1.30
CA PHE A 87 5.04 27.87 0.09
C PHE A 87 5.76 28.55 -1.07
N GLN A 88 6.44 29.68 -0.82
CA GLN A 88 7.21 30.39 -1.82
C GLN A 88 8.40 29.56 -2.33
N GLN A 89 9.11 28.86 -1.44
CA GLN A 89 10.19 27.95 -1.81
C GLN A 89 9.70 26.82 -2.72
N ILE A 90 8.54 26.22 -2.41
CA ILE A 90 7.94 25.18 -3.27
C ILE A 90 7.60 25.77 -4.65
N ALA A 91 7.00 26.96 -4.68
CA ALA A 91 6.56 27.60 -5.91
C ALA A 91 7.73 27.84 -6.88
N THR A 92 8.88 28.31 -6.37
CA THR A 92 10.04 28.69 -7.19
C THR A 92 11.04 27.55 -7.44
N ALA A 93 10.96 26.44 -6.70
CA ALA A 93 11.89 25.33 -6.86
C ALA A 93 11.66 24.56 -8.17
N ILE A 94 12.60 24.73 -9.11
CA ILE A 94 12.67 24.00 -10.40
C ILE A 94 12.86 22.50 -10.19
N VAL A 95 13.61 22.10 -9.15
CA VAL A 95 13.85 20.68 -8.82
C VAL A 95 12.56 19.91 -8.51
N LEU A 96 11.43 20.59 -8.32
CA LEU A 96 10.12 20.00 -8.07
C LEU A 96 9.25 19.90 -9.33
N ASP A 97 9.71 20.33 -10.50
CA ASP A 97 8.86 20.41 -11.71
C ASP A 97 8.34 19.04 -12.16
N ASP A 98 9.14 17.99 -12.05
CA ASP A 98 8.69 16.62 -12.34
C ASP A 98 7.60 16.17 -11.34
N ALA A 99 7.77 16.47 -10.05
CA ALA A 99 6.76 16.18 -9.03
C ALA A 99 5.46 16.96 -9.27
N LYS A 100 5.55 18.26 -9.60
CA LYS A 100 4.40 19.12 -9.96
C LYS A 100 3.68 18.60 -11.21
N LYS A 101 4.44 18.11 -12.21
CA LYS A 101 3.88 17.49 -13.42
C LYS A 101 3.15 16.18 -13.09
N MET A 102 3.73 15.34 -12.24
CA MET A 102 3.06 14.12 -11.76
C MET A 102 1.76 14.46 -11.04
N ILE A 103 1.75 15.43 -10.12
CA ILE A 103 0.53 15.90 -9.44
C ILE A 103 -0.56 16.29 -10.45
N LYS A 104 -0.21 17.05 -11.50
CA LYS A 104 -1.16 17.43 -12.55
C LYS A 104 -1.69 16.23 -13.32
N GLN A 105 -0.86 15.22 -13.58
CA GLN A 105 -1.23 14.03 -14.35
C GLN A 105 -2.08 13.05 -13.53
N SER A 106 -1.73 12.80 -12.27
CA SER A 106 -2.37 11.78 -11.42
C SER A 106 -3.52 12.32 -10.59
N ILE A 107 -3.38 13.53 -10.03
CA ILE A 107 -4.38 14.14 -9.13
C ILE A 107 -5.18 15.25 -9.84
N GLY A 108 -4.66 15.82 -10.94
CA GLY A 108 -5.37 16.85 -11.70
C GLY A 108 -5.19 18.27 -11.17
N ILE A 109 -4.34 18.47 -10.16
CA ILE A 109 -4.04 19.80 -9.61
C ILE A 109 -2.84 20.39 -10.37
N ASP A 110 -3.06 21.54 -11.00
CA ASP A 110 -1.98 22.30 -11.64
C ASP A 110 -1.30 23.21 -10.61
N TRP A 111 -0.13 22.78 -10.11
CA TRP A 111 0.59 23.50 -9.06
C TRP A 111 0.92 24.95 -9.43
N SER A 112 1.12 25.25 -10.71
CA SER A 112 1.39 26.62 -11.18
C SER A 112 0.25 27.62 -10.91
N LYS A 113 -0.96 27.11 -10.66
CA LYS A 113 -2.16 27.92 -10.39
C LYS A 113 -2.53 27.98 -8.92
N VAL A 114 -1.92 27.14 -8.08
CA VAL A 114 -2.22 27.04 -6.65
C VAL A 114 -1.84 28.35 -5.98
N GLN A 115 -2.77 28.92 -5.22
CA GLN A 115 -2.55 30.12 -4.43
C GLN A 115 -2.37 29.76 -2.95
N TRP A 116 -1.78 30.67 -2.16
CA TRP A 116 -1.61 30.48 -0.72
C TRP A 116 -2.91 30.09 0.00
N VAL A 117 -4.03 30.73 -0.37
CA VAL A 117 -5.37 30.45 0.18
C VAL A 117 -5.85 29.02 -0.07
N ASP A 118 -5.40 28.37 -1.15
CA ASP A 118 -5.84 27.01 -1.47
C ASP A 118 -5.34 25.98 -0.47
N LEU A 119 -4.24 26.25 0.26
CA LEU A 119 -3.67 25.31 1.24
C LEU A 119 -4.62 25.06 2.44
N ALA A 120 -5.66 25.89 2.63
CA ALA A 120 -6.71 25.59 3.61
C ALA A 120 -7.43 24.27 3.31
N LYS A 121 -7.38 23.80 2.06
CA LYS A 121 -7.87 22.49 1.65
C LYS A 121 -6.84 21.41 2.02
N PRO A 122 -7.23 20.32 2.70
CA PRO A 122 -6.31 19.28 3.16
C PRO A 122 -5.41 18.68 2.07
N LEU A 123 -5.94 18.40 0.88
CA LEU A 123 -5.16 17.84 -0.23
C LEU A 123 -4.06 18.81 -0.69
N TYR A 124 -4.34 20.11 -0.69
CA TYR A 124 -3.39 21.12 -1.14
C TYR A 124 -2.27 21.34 -0.11
N SER A 125 -2.61 21.43 1.20
CA SER A 125 -1.59 21.49 2.26
C SER A 125 -0.78 20.19 2.37
N GLY A 126 -1.40 19.02 2.16
CA GLY A 126 -0.71 17.73 2.12
C GLY A 126 0.28 17.61 0.96
N LEU A 127 -0.14 18.04 -0.25
CA LEU A 127 0.75 18.11 -1.41
C LEU A 127 1.88 19.13 -1.20
N ALA A 128 1.60 20.29 -0.60
CA ALA A 128 2.63 21.26 -0.25
C ALA A 128 3.66 20.66 0.71
N ALA A 129 3.22 19.93 1.74
CA ALA A 129 4.12 19.25 2.66
C ALA A 129 4.93 18.14 2.03
N ALA A 130 4.34 17.34 1.13
CA ALA A 130 5.08 16.34 0.36
C ALA A 130 6.17 16.99 -0.52
N LEU A 131 5.80 18.04 -1.26
CA LEU A 131 6.72 18.79 -2.11
C LEU A 131 7.84 19.48 -1.32
N PHE A 132 7.52 20.11 -0.20
CA PHE A 132 8.53 20.71 0.67
C PHE A 132 9.47 19.65 1.26
N THR A 133 8.92 18.51 1.67
CA THR A 133 9.74 17.42 2.20
C THR A 133 10.68 16.87 1.13
N LEU A 134 10.19 16.68 -0.11
CA LEU A 134 11.02 16.30 -1.25
C LEU A 134 12.15 17.31 -1.50
N LEU A 135 11.83 18.61 -1.47
CA LEU A 135 12.81 19.69 -1.64
C LEU A 135 13.94 19.63 -0.59
N LYS A 136 13.59 19.35 0.67
CA LYS A 136 14.56 19.32 1.78
C LYS A 136 15.32 18.00 1.91
N ALA A 137 14.67 16.88 1.59
CA ALA A 137 15.27 15.56 1.61
C ALA A 137 16.31 15.37 0.49
N GLY A 138 16.02 15.94 -0.70
CA GLY A 138 16.87 15.81 -1.87
C GLY A 138 17.21 14.35 -2.18
N LYS A 139 18.46 14.09 -2.61
CA LYS A 139 18.94 12.74 -2.94
C LYS A 139 19.03 11.80 -1.75
N ASN A 140 19.16 12.33 -0.53
CA ASN A 140 19.30 11.51 0.69
C ASN A 140 17.97 10.88 1.12
N GLY A 141 16.85 11.41 0.62
CA GLY A 141 15.52 10.98 1.04
C GLY A 141 15.23 11.32 2.51
N ILE A 142 14.03 10.95 2.97
CA ILE A 142 13.68 11.12 4.38
C ILE A 142 14.47 10.10 5.22
N PRO A 143 15.03 10.45 6.38
CA PRO A 143 15.69 9.47 7.24
C PRO A 143 14.76 8.34 7.70
N ARG A 144 15.33 7.14 7.93
CA ARG A 144 14.58 6.00 8.50
C ARG A 144 14.48 6.14 10.01
N GLY A 145 13.36 5.74 10.58
CA GLY A 145 13.15 5.73 12.03
C GLY A 145 12.72 7.08 12.59
N ILE A 146 11.86 7.03 13.61
CA ILE A 146 11.20 8.21 14.18
C ILE A 146 12.23 9.20 14.76
N HIS A 147 13.30 8.71 15.40
CA HIS A 147 14.37 9.56 15.94
C HIS A 147 15.05 10.42 14.88
N TYR A 148 15.44 9.81 13.75
CA TYR A 148 16.11 10.54 12.68
C TYR A 148 15.14 11.44 11.92
N GLN A 149 13.87 11.04 11.78
CA GLN A 149 12.82 11.90 11.24
C GLN A 149 12.53 13.10 12.14
N ALA A 150 12.60 12.94 13.46
CA ALA A 150 12.46 14.05 14.40
C ALA A 150 13.59 15.07 14.25
N ASN A 151 14.84 14.61 14.07
CA ASN A 151 15.98 15.47 13.77
C ASN A 151 15.84 16.15 12.40
N PHE A 152 15.37 15.42 11.39
CA PHE A 152 15.08 15.99 10.07
C PHE A 152 14.01 17.07 10.15
N TRP A 153 12.93 16.83 10.90
CA TRP A 153 11.85 17.78 11.12
C TRP A 153 12.33 19.08 11.76
N VAL A 154 13.11 19.03 12.85
CA VAL A 154 13.64 20.25 13.47
C VAL A 154 14.63 20.99 12.57
N ASN A 155 15.41 20.28 11.76
CA ASN A 155 16.42 20.91 10.90
C ASN A 155 15.83 21.51 9.61
N THR A 156 14.63 21.10 9.20
CA THR A 156 14.09 21.45 7.88
C THR A 156 12.70 22.05 7.89
N TYR A 157 11.81 21.57 8.77
CA TYR A 157 10.39 21.93 8.80
C TYR A 157 10.07 22.87 9.96
N ARG A 158 10.72 22.68 11.13
CA ARG A 158 10.53 23.46 12.36
C ARG A 158 11.84 23.79 13.06
N PRO A 159 12.70 24.64 12.47
CA PRO A 159 13.88 25.14 13.16
C PRO A 159 13.51 25.78 14.51
N GLY A 160 14.32 25.51 15.53
CA GLY A 160 14.13 25.99 16.90
C GLY A 160 13.18 25.15 17.77
N HIS A 161 12.55 24.10 17.23
CA HIS A 161 11.74 23.17 18.02
C HIS A 161 12.59 22.02 18.59
N LEU A 162 12.03 21.31 19.59
CA LEU A 162 12.67 20.12 20.16
C LEU A 162 12.24 18.86 19.40
N ALA A 163 13.21 18.06 18.95
CA ALA A 163 12.96 16.79 18.26
C ALA A 163 12.06 15.83 19.10
N ASN A 164 12.13 15.93 20.43
CA ASN A 164 11.29 15.12 21.32
C ASN A 164 9.78 15.35 21.12
N VAL A 165 9.36 16.52 20.63
CA VAL A 165 7.95 16.82 20.32
C VAL A 165 7.46 15.92 19.19
N PHE A 166 8.22 15.86 18.09
CA PHE A 166 7.92 14.98 16.96
C PHE A 166 7.92 13.52 17.39
N PHE A 167 8.94 13.10 18.14
CA PHE A 167 9.08 11.72 18.62
C PHE A 167 7.89 11.27 19.47
N THR A 168 7.52 12.06 20.48
CA THR A 168 6.43 11.71 21.41
C THR A 168 5.08 11.66 20.71
N LYS A 169 4.76 12.66 19.87
CA LYS A 169 3.50 12.68 19.12
C LYS A 169 3.43 11.53 18.10
N SER A 170 4.52 11.24 17.39
CA SER A 170 4.58 10.14 16.41
C SER A 170 4.42 8.78 17.07
N ASN A 171 5.08 8.53 18.20
CA ASN A 171 4.90 7.28 18.95
C ASN A 171 3.45 7.09 19.40
N LYS A 172 2.79 8.14 19.88
CA LYS A 172 1.38 8.08 20.26
C LYS A 172 0.49 7.70 19.08
N LEU A 173 0.74 8.27 17.90
CA LEU A 173 0.02 7.92 16.67
C LEU A 173 0.19 6.43 16.30
N GLU A 174 1.40 5.89 16.43
CA GLU A 174 1.73 4.52 16.02
C GLU A 174 1.18 3.43 16.94
N THR A 175 0.84 3.76 18.19
CA THR A 175 0.16 2.82 19.09
C THR A 175 -1.26 2.42 18.63
N GLY A 176 -1.79 3.06 17.58
CA GLY A 176 -3.11 2.78 16.98
C GLY A 176 -3.15 1.62 15.98
N CYS A 177 -2.03 1.24 15.36
CA CYS A 177 -1.97 -0.08 14.69
C CYS A 177 -1.71 -1.11 15.78
N LYS A 178 -2.78 -1.54 16.45
CA LYS A 178 -2.69 -2.75 17.25
C LYS A 178 -2.27 -3.86 16.28
N ARG A 179 -1.17 -4.56 16.58
CA ARG A 179 -0.75 -5.82 15.95
C ARG A 179 -1.78 -6.96 16.12
N THR A 180 -3.06 -6.63 16.27
CA THR A 180 -4.18 -7.58 16.38
C THR A 180 -4.51 -8.22 15.05
N ASN A 181 -3.99 -7.70 13.93
CA ASN A 181 -4.14 -8.37 12.64
C ASN A 181 -2.98 -9.35 12.46
N THR A 182 -3.31 -10.62 12.57
CA THR A 182 -2.47 -11.74 12.12
C THR A 182 -2.04 -11.55 10.67
N LEU A 183 -0.82 -11.95 10.32
CA LEU A 183 -0.23 -11.78 9.00
C LEU A 183 0.11 -13.14 8.37
N ASP A 184 -0.41 -13.41 7.17
CA ASP A 184 -0.07 -14.60 6.39
C ASP A 184 0.75 -14.17 5.16
N LEU A 185 2.05 -14.51 5.17
CA LEU A 185 2.99 -14.21 4.09
C LEU A 185 3.28 -15.45 3.26
N VAL A 186 3.12 -15.38 1.95
CA VAL A 186 3.57 -16.45 1.04
C VAL A 186 4.61 -15.86 0.10
N PHE A 187 5.79 -16.45 0.04
CA PHE A 187 6.84 -16.10 -0.91
C PHE A 187 6.79 -17.05 -2.11
N ALA A 188 6.62 -16.53 -3.31
CA ALA A 188 6.78 -17.28 -4.55
C ALA A 188 8.15 -16.98 -5.13
N LEU A 189 9.08 -17.92 -5.02
CA LEU A 189 10.47 -17.82 -5.44
C LEU A 189 10.65 -18.46 -6.81
N ASP A 190 10.98 -17.64 -7.79
CA ASP A 190 11.33 -18.06 -9.12
C ASP A 190 12.68 -18.78 -9.12
N SER A 191 12.69 -20.02 -9.61
CA SER A 191 13.90 -20.82 -9.82
C SER A 191 14.10 -21.17 -11.29
N SER A 192 13.54 -20.38 -12.20
CA SER A 192 13.68 -20.56 -13.65
C SER A 192 15.12 -20.43 -14.13
N THR A 193 15.34 -20.84 -15.38
CA THR A 193 16.67 -20.87 -16.00
C THR A 193 17.25 -19.47 -16.22
N SER A 194 16.42 -18.43 -16.26
CA SER A 194 16.88 -17.05 -16.42
C SER A 194 17.49 -16.45 -15.15
N LEU A 195 17.24 -17.07 -13.99
CA LEU A 195 17.90 -16.71 -12.73
C LEU A 195 19.09 -17.63 -12.45
N ALA A 196 20.24 -17.02 -12.20
CA ALA A 196 21.43 -17.73 -11.76
C ALA A 196 21.21 -18.31 -10.34
N PRO A 197 21.84 -19.45 -9.99
CA PRO A 197 21.75 -20.01 -8.65
C PRO A 197 22.09 -19.02 -7.53
N GLN A 198 23.03 -18.11 -7.76
CA GLN A 198 23.40 -17.05 -6.81
C GLN A 198 22.29 -16.02 -6.61
N GLU A 199 21.52 -15.69 -7.65
CA GLU A 199 20.36 -14.80 -7.57
C GLU A 199 19.21 -15.48 -6.80
N PHE A 200 19.03 -16.80 -6.98
CA PHE A 200 18.10 -17.59 -6.18
C PHE A 200 18.51 -17.67 -4.70
N ASP A 201 19.80 -17.83 -4.41
CA ASP A 201 20.31 -17.77 -3.04
C ASP A 201 20.12 -16.38 -2.44
N ALA A 202 20.31 -15.31 -3.21
CA ALA A 202 20.01 -13.94 -2.77
C ALA A 202 18.51 -13.78 -2.44
N ALA A 203 17.61 -14.33 -3.27
CA ALA A 203 16.18 -14.37 -2.98
C ALA A 203 15.89 -15.10 -1.64
N LYS A 204 16.57 -16.22 -1.36
CA LYS A 204 16.45 -16.93 -0.07
C LYS A 204 16.94 -16.09 1.11
N GLN A 205 18.08 -15.40 0.98
CA GLN A 205 18.57 -14.49 2.03
C GLN A 205 17.58 -13.36 2.28
N PHE A 206 16.97 -12.82 1.22
CA PHE A 206 15.92 -11.83 1.30
C PHE A 206 14.72 -12.33 2.12
N VAL A 207 14.21 -13.54 1.84
CA VAL A 207 13.10 -14.11 2.62
C VAL A 207 13.48 -14.22 4.10
N LYS A 208 14.69 -14.69 4.42
CA LYS A 208 15.16 -14.83 5.81
C LYS A 208 15.26 -13.48 6.53
N TYR A 209 15.72 -12.43 5.85
CA TYR A 209 15.74 -11.07 6.41
C TYR A 209 14.33 -10.57 6.77
N ILE A 210 13.34 -10.85 5.92
CA ILE A 210 11.95 -10.55 6.22
C ILE A 210 11.45 -11.41 7.40
N VAL A 211 11.79 -12.70 7.46
CA VAL A 211 11.42 -13.56 8.61
C VAL A 211 11.97 -13.02 9.93
N ASP A 212 13.23 -12.56 9.97
CA ASP A 212 13.84 -11.97 11.18
C ASP A 212 13.20 -10.62 11.58
N SER A 213 12.49 -9.99 10.66
CA SER A 213 11.84 -8.69 10.83
C SER A 213 10.44 -8.77 11.46
N PHE A 214 9.87 -9.97 11.58
CA PHE A 214 8.52 -10.20 12.10
C PHE A 214 8.52 -11.16 13.28
N GLU A 215 7.55 -11.00 14.18
CA GLU A 215 7.28 -11.98 15.22
C GLU A 215 6.59 -13.20 14.59
N ILE A 216 7.31 -14.31 14.48
CA ILE A 216 6.84 -15.57 13.88
C ILE A 216 6.16 -16.43 14.94
N SER A 217 4.87 -16.73 14.72
CA SER A 217 4.11 -17.70 15.53
C SER A 217 2.79 -18.05 14.83
N SER A 218 2.06 -19.04 15.36
CA SER A 218 0.69 -19.34 14.91
C SER A 218 -0.29 -18.17 15.11
N ASP A 219 0.02 -17.27 16.03
CA ASP A 219 -0.90 -16.24 16.52
C ASP A 219 -0.51 -14.84 16.03
N THR A 220 0.63 -14.71 15.35
CA THR A 220 1.14 -13.44 14.82
C THR A 220 1.39 -13.56 13.31
N THR A 221 2.59 -13.97 12.90
CA THR A 221 2.98 -14.08 11.49
C THR A 221 3.25 -15.52 11.11
N GLN A 222 2.57 -16.01 10.07
CA GLN A 222 2.81 -17.30 9.43
C GLN A 222 3.42 -17.10 8.05
N VAL A 223 4.34 -17.98 7.66
CA VAL A 223 5.11 -17.85 6.42
C VAL A 223 5.06 -19.15 5.63
N GLY A 224 4.69 -19.07 4.36
CA GLY A 224 4.77 -20.14 3.38
C GLY A 224 5.75 -19.78 2.26
N VAL A 225 6.28 -20.79 1.59
CA VAL A 225 7.17 -20.63 0.43
C VAL A 225 6.69 -21.54 -0.68
N ILE A 226 6.63 -21.00 -1.89
CA ILE A 226 6.46 -21.71 -3.15
C ILE A 226 7.76 -21.50 -3.91
N ARG A 227 8.40 -22.57 -4.36
CA ARG A 227 9.41 -22.48 -5.43
C ARG A 227 8.73 -22.83 -6.74
N PHE A 228 8.88 -22.00 -7.76
CA PHE A 228 8.31 -22.27 -9.08
C PHE A 228 9.36 -22.17 -10.19
N SER A 229 9.23 -23.05 -11.18
CA SER A 229 9.88 -22.95 -12.49
C SER A 229 8.90 -23.52 -13.53
N THR A 230 9.22 -24.62 -14.23
CA THR A 230 8.20 -25.42 -14.95
C THR A 230 7.28 -26.17 -13.97
N THR A 231 7.76 -26.40 -12.74
CA THR A 231 7.09 -27.19 -11.71
C THR A 231 7.05 -26.42 -10.39
N LEU A 232 6.06 -26.72 -9.56
CA LEU A 232 5.83 -26.12 -8.24
C LEU A 232 6.18 -27.07 -7.08
N ASP A 233 7.11 -28.00 -7.32
CA ASP A 233 7.41 -29.13 -6.43
C ASP A 233 8.48 -28.80 -5.37
N GLY A 234 8.45 -27.60 -4.81
CA GLY A 234 9.34 -27.20 -3.72
C GLY A 234 8.73 -26.09 -2.84
N GLY A 235 9.03 -26.13 -1.54
CA GLY A 235 8.51 -25.16 -0.56
C GLY A 235 7.71 -25.80 0.56
N PHE A 236 6.87 -25.00 1.23
CA PHE A 236 6.07 -25.39 2.38
C PHE A 236 4.91 -24.41 2.65
N ASN A 237 3.86 -24.89 3.30
CA ASN A 237 2.66 -24.12 3.63
C ASN A 237 2.80 -23.26 4.90
N LEU A 238 1.85 -22.35 5.13
CA LEU A 238 1.85 -21.39 6.25
C LEU A 238 1.93 -22.06 7.63
N ASN A 239 1.31 -23.24 7.79
CA ASN A 239 1.29 -24.00 9.04
C ASN A 239 2.45 -25.02 9.19
N ALA A 240 3.42 -25.04 8.27
CA ALA A 240 4.50 -26.03 8.32
C ALA A 240 5.55 -25.72 9.39
N HIS A 241 5.80 -24.44 9.67
CA HIS A 241 6.80 -23.98 10.63
C HIS A 241 6.26 -22.83 11.47
N THR A 242 6.49 -22.89 12.78
CA THR A 242 5.94 -21.94 13.76
C THR A 242 7.01 -21.09 14.46
N SER A 243 8.29 -21.23 14.07
CA SER A 243 9.40 -20.47 14.63
C SER A 243 10.28 -19.88 13.54
N ALA A 244 10.89 -18.71 13.81
CA ALA A 244 11.80 -18.04 12.89
C ALA A 244 12.99 -18.94 12.50
N ASP A 245 13.59 -19.64 13.45
CA ASP A 245 14.70 -20.56 13.18
C ASP A 245 14.28 -21.79 12.36
N GLY A 246 13.08 -22.31 12.61
CA GLY A 246 12.50 -23.40 11.82
C GLY A 246 12.26 -22.97 10.37
N LEU A 247 11.69 -21.79 10.16
CA LEU A 247 11.50 -21.20 8.84
C LEU A 247 12.82 -20.98 8.11
N LYS A 248 13.83 -20.39 8.77
CA LYS A 248 15.13 -20.14 8.14
C LYS A 248 15.80 -21.43 7.67
N LYS A 249 15.76 -22.49 8.48
CA LYS A 249 16.27 -23.82 8.09
C LYS A 249 15.48 -24.40 6.92
N ALA A 250 14.15 -24.28 6.93
CA ALA A 250 13.32 -24.76 5.84
C ALA A 250 13.57 -24.00 4.53
N ILE A 251 13.74 -22.67 4.60
CA ILE A 251 14.12 -21.81 3.48
C ILE A 251 15.48 -22.25 2.92
N ASP A 252 16.49 -22.45 3.77
CA ASP A 252 17.80 -22.95 3.35
C ASP A 252 17.71 -24.30 2.63
N GLY A 253 16.75 -25.15 3.02
CA GLY A 253 16.46 -26.42 2.38
C GLY A 253 15.78 -26.35 0.99
N VAL A 254 15.17 -25.21 0.62
CA VAL A 254 14.55 -25.04 -0.70
C VAL A 254 15.65 -25.04 -1.78
N GLN A 255 15.64 -26.06 -2.64
CA GLN A 255 16.66 -26.29 -3.67
C GLN A 255 16.33 -25.54 -4.97
N TYR A 256 17.34 -24.96 -5.61
CA TYR A 256 17.19 -24.43 -6.96
C TYR A 256 16.89 -25.55 -7.96
N LYS A 257 15.89 -25.35 -8.84
CA LYS A 257 15.55 -26.29 -9.90
C LYS A 257 15.11 -25.53 -11.14
N SER A 258 16.01 -25.50 -12.13
CA SER A 258 15.82 -24.79 -13.39
C SER A 258 14.61 -25.31 -14.17
N GLY A 259 14.14 -24.48 -15.09
CA GLY A 259 12.97 -24.72 -15.93
C GLY A 259 12.48 -23.41 -16.54
N GLY A 260 11.23 -23.42 -16.99
CA GLY A 260 10.49 -22.26 -17.45
C GLY A 260 10.02 -21.35 -16.31
N THR A 261 9.25 -20.32 -16.66
CA THR A 261 8.80 -19.27 -15.72
C THR A 261 7.27 -19.24 -15.61
N HIS A 262 6.71 -20.27 -14.98
CA HIS A 262 5.27 -20.49 -14.81
C HIS A 262 4.69 -19.63 -13.65
N THR A 263 4.77 -18.32 -13.80
CA THR A 263 4.33 -17.34 -12.79
C THR A 263 2.82 -17.40 -12.54
N ALA A 264 2.02 -17.65 -13.58
CA ALA A 264 0.57 -17.73 -13.45
C ALA A 264 0.15 -18.88 -12.54
N GLU A 265 0.76 -20.04 -12.74
CA GLU A 265 0.55 -21.25 -11.94
C GLU A 265 1.01 -21.04 -10.50
N ALA A 266 2.09 -20.30 -10.27
CA ALA A 266 2.54 -19.95 -8.92
C ALA A 266 1.53 -19.08 -8.17
N ILE A 267 0.96 -18.08 -8.84
CA ILE A 267 -0.10 -17.22 -8.26
C ILE A 267 -1.36 -18.05 -8.01
N GLU A 268 -1.77 -18.89 -8.97
CA GLU A 268 -2.91 -19.78 -8.82
C GLU A 268 -2.75 -20.74 -7.63
N TYR A 269 -1.56 -21.34 -7.48
CA TYR A 269 -1.23 -22.23 -6.37
C TYR A 269 -1.26 -21.48 -5.04
N ALA A 270 -0.75 -20.25 -4.97
CA ALA A 270 -0.85 -19.43 -3.78
C ALA A 270 -2.32 -19.24 -3.36
N ILE A 271 -3.21 -18.94 -4.32
CA ILE A 271 -4.63 -18.74 -4.09
C ILE A 271 -5.32 -20.02 -3.62
N ASN A 272 -5.10 -21.14 -4.31
CA ASN A 272 -5.89 -22.36 -4.15
C ASN A 272 -5.31 -23.34 -3.13
N ASN A 273 -4.04 -23.18 -2.75
CA ASN A 273 -3.35 -24.06 -1.82
C ASN A 273 -2.87 -23.29 -0.60
N CYS A 274 -1.96 -22.32 -0.76
CA CYS A 274 -1.30 -21.69 0.39
C CYS A 274 -2.27 -20.83 1.23
N PHE A 275 -3.10 -20.00 0.59
CA PHE A 275 -4.07 -19.14 1.28
C PHE A 275 -5.39 -19.86 1.61
N THR A 276 -5.31 -21.13 2.02
CA THR A 276 -6.46 -21.92 2.48
C THR A 276 -6.34 -22.25 3.97
N THR A 277 -7.48 -22.38 4.64
CA THR A 277 -7.53 -22.70 6.08
C THR A 277 -6.86 -24.04 6.41
N THR A 278 -7.00 -25.04 5.54
CA THR A 278 -6.35 -26.35 5.67
C THR A 278 -4.82 -26.24 5.68
N ASN A 279 -4.26 -25.27 4.97
CA ASN A 279 -2.82 -25.03 4.88
C ASN A 279 -2.35 -23.88 5.77
N GLY A 280 -3.17 -23.47 6.74
CA GLY A 280 -2.80 -22.54 7.80
C GLY A 280 -3.35 -21.13 7.65
N ALA A 281 -3.89 -20.74 6.49
CA ALA A 281 -4.36 -19.37 6.30
C ALA A 281 -5.50 -19.01 7.26
N ARG A 282 -5.37 -17.88 7.95
CA ARG A 282 -6.27 -17.47 9.03
C ARG A 282 -7.39 -16.58 8.51
N LEU A 283 -8.58 -16.70 9.09
CA LEU A 283 -9.68 -15.78 8.78
C LEU A 283 -9.38 -14.41 9.41
N GLY A 284 -9.54 -13.33 8.67
CA GLY A 284 -9.24 -11.97 9.15
C GLY A 284 -7.76 -11.60 9.16
N SER A 285 -6.85 -12.52 8.80
CA SER A 285 -5.45 -12.17 8.56
C SER A 285 -5.29 -11.36 7.28
N SER A 286 -4.30 -10.46 7.30
CA SER A 286 -3.79 -9.83 6.09
C SER A 286 -3.02 -10.87 5.28
N LYS A 287 -3.39 -11.05 4.00
CA LYS A 287 -2.79 -12.04 3.10
C LYS A 287 -1.92 -11.34 2.09
N ILE A 288 -0.64 -11.67 2.08
CA ILE A 288 0.33 -11.03 1.20
C ILE A 288 1.13 -12.10 0.46
N LEU A 289 1.07 -12.03 -0.88
CA LEU A 289 1.93 -12.77 -1.78
C LEU A 289 3.13 -11.90 -2.16
N ILE A 290 4.34 -12.39 -1.93
CA ILE A 290 5.58 -11.75 -2.35
C ILE A 290 6.16 -12.60 -3.48
N LEU A 291 5.99 -12.13 -4.71
CA LEU A 291 6.54 -12.75 -5.91
C LEU A 291 7.98 -12.26 -6.12
N VAL A 292 8.95 -13.17 -6.13
CA VAL A 292 10.37 -12.87 -6.32
C VAL A 292 10.83 -13.49 -7.64
N THR A 293 11.12 -12.67 -8.65
CA THR A 293 11.31 -13.10 -10.05
C THR A 293 12.12 -12.06 -10.84
N ASP A 294 12.54 -12.39 -12.07
CA ASP A 294 13.03 -11.41 -13.06
C ASP A 294 11.91 -10.86 -13.96
N GLY A 295 10.65 -11.27 -13.76
CA GLY A 295 9.47 -10.69 -14.41
C GLY A 295 9.21 -11.16 -15.84
N ARG A 296 9.78 -12.29 -16.27
CA ARG A 296 9.60 -12.80 -17.64
C ARG A 296 8.74 -14.06 -17.67
N SER A 297 7.45 -13.96 -17.33
CA SER A 297 6.56 -15.12 -17.41
C SER A 297 6.37 -15.59 -18.85
N GLU A 298 6.30 -16.91 -19.03
CA GLU A 298 6.02 -17.51 -20.34
C GLU A 298 4.60 -17.22 -20.85
N ASN A 299 3.65 -16.96 -19.93
CA ASN A 299 2.27 -16.61 -20.27
C ASN A 299 1.79 -15.37 -19.52
N ARG A 300 2.23 -14.21 -19.98
CA ARG A 300 1.88 -12.92 -19.39
C ARG A 300 0.37 -12.70 -19.22
N ASN A 301 -0.46 -13.07 -20.21
CA ASN A 301 -1.91 -12.85 -20.13
C ASN A 301 -2.55 -13.64 -18.98
N GLU A 302 -2.15 -14.90 -18.83
CA GLU A 302 -2.64 -15.76 -17.74
C GLU A 302 -2.10 -15.30 -16.39
N THR A 303 -0.83 -14.86 -16.34
CA THR A 303 -0.22 -14.25 -15.15
C THR A 303 -1.01 -13.03 -14.67
N LEU A 304 -1.43 -12.14 -15.58
CA LEU A 304 -2.26 -10.99 -15.23
C LEU A 304 -3.66 -11.40 -14.76
N ARG A 305 -4.25 -12.42 -15.37
CA ARG A 305 -5.56 -12.96 -14.95
C ARG A 305 -5.51 -13.50 -13.52
N GLN A 306 -4.48 -14.28 -13.20
CA GLN A 306 -4.29 -14.86 -11.86
C GLN A 306 -3.94 -13.78 -10.83
N ALA A 307 -3.11 -12.80 -11.19
CA ALA A 307 -2.83 -11.65 -10.33
C ALA A 307 -4.12 -10.86 -10.01
N ALA A 308 -4.98 -10.63 -10.99
CA ALA A 308 -6.29 -9.99 -10.76
C ALA A 308 -7.19 -10.85 -9.85
N ALA A 309 -7.20 -12.16 -10.02
CA ALA A 309 -7.96 -13.09 -9.17
C ALA A 309 -7.47 -13.09 -7.72
N ALA A 310 -6.15 -13.07 -7.48
CA ALA A 310 -5.56 -12.93 -6.15
C ALA A 310 -5.97 -11.60 -5.50
N LYS A 311 -5.81 -10.48 -6.21
CA LYS A 311 -6.21 -9.15 -5.74
C LYS A 311 -7.70 -9.08 -5.39
N ALA A 312 -8.57 -9.66 -6.22
CA ALA A 312 -10.00 -9.73 -5.95
C ALA A 312 -10.37 -10.58 -4.71
N LYS A 313 -9.51 -11.51 -4.29
CA LYS A 313 -9.64 -12.28 -3.05
C LYS A 313 -9.02 -11.59 -1.83
N GLY A 314 -8.60 -10.33 -1.96
CA GLY A 314 -8.00 -9.56 -0.86
C GLY A 314 -6.56 -9.96 -0.55
N ILE A 315 -5.87 -10.62 -1.49
CA ILE A 315 -4.43 -10.91 -1.38
C ILE A 315 -3.68 -9.72 -1.99
N SER A 316 -2.86 -9.04 -1.17
CA SER A 316 -1.94 -8.02 -1.68
C SER A 316 -0.73 -8.70 -2.32
N ILE A 317 -0.30 -8.22 -3.47
CA ILE A 317 0.83 -8.78 -4.22
C ILE A 317 1.96 -7.76 -4.25
N PHE A 318 3.11 -8.14 -3.71
CA PHE A 318 4.38 -7.46 -3.91
C PHE A 318 5.18 -8.21 -4.97
N ALA A 319 5.80 -7.49 -5.90
CA ALA A 319 6.64 -8.04 -6.95
C ALA A 319 8.08 -7.54 -6.78
N ILE A 320 9.00 -8.48 -6.58
CA ILE A 320 10.38 -8.22 -6.21
C ILE A 320 11.30 -8.73 -7.32
N GLY A 321 11.94 -7.80 -8.02
CA GLY A 321 12.95 -8.04 -9.03
C GLY A 321 14.29 -8.44 -8.41
N VAL A 322 14.85 -9.60 -8.75
CA VAL A 322 16.14 -10.09 -8.19
C VAL A 322 17.30 -10.14 -9.19
N SER A 323 17.08 -9.73 -10.45
CA SER A 323 18.11 -9.71 -11.49
C SER A 323 18.39 -8.32 -12.04
N ALA A 324 19.53 -8.15 -12.71
CA ALA A 324 19.85 -6.91 -13.43
C ALA A 324 18.97 -6.70 -14.68
N GLN A 325 18.19 -7.70 -15.11
CA GLN A 325 17.41 -7.65 -16.36
C GLN A 325 15.91 -7.88 -16.14
N VAL A 326 15.35 -7.25 -15.10
CA VAL A 326 13.95 -7.35 -14.72
C VAL A 326 13.01 -6.74 -15.78
N ASP A 327 11.94 -7.43 -16.17
CA ASP A 327 10.83 -6.79 -16.89
C ASP A 327 9.89 -6.07 -15.91
N GLU A 328 10.23 -4.83 -15.62
CA GLU A 328 9.45 -3.97 -14.72
C GLU A 328 7.99 -3.81 -15.18
N ARG A 329 7.70 -3.88 -16.49
CA ARG A 329 6.31 -3.71 -16.98
C ARG A 329 5.44 -4.88 -16.58
N GLU A 330 6.01 -6.08 -16.49
CA GLU A 330 5.29 -7.24 -16.00
C GLU A 330 5.11 -7.18 -14.48
N LEU A 331 6.17 -6.86 -13.73
CA LEU A 331 6.08 -6.71 -12.27
C LEU A 331 5.02 -5.67 -11.87
N ASN A 332 5.03 -4.51 -12.52
CA ASN A 332 4.04 -3.44 -12.31
C ASN A 332 2.60 -3.90 -12.59
N ALA A 333 2.40 -4.77 -13.58
CA ALA A 333 1.07 -5.24 -13.96
C ALA A 333 0.54 -6.34 -13.02
N VAL A 334 1.44 -7.14 -12.44
CA VAL A 334 1.14 -8.19 -11.46
C VAL A 334 0.88 -7.60 -10.07
N ALA A 335 1.76 -6.71 -9.61
CA ALA A 335 1.70 -6.12 -8.28
C ALA A 335 0.37 -5.43 -7.95
N SER A 336 0.11 -5.28 -6.66
CA SER A 336 -0.98 -4.42 -6.17
C SER A 336 -0.63 -2.95 -6.30
N GLN A 337 -1.64 -2.09 -6.29
CA GLN A 337 -1.43 -0.64 -6.33
C GLN A 337 -1.14 -0.09 -4.93
N PRO A 338 -0.32 0.95 -4.80
CA PRO A 338 0.47 1.56 -5.87
C PRO A 338 1.76 0.82 -6.17
N THR A 339 2.10 0.68 -7.45
CA THR A 339 3.26 -0.11 -7.87
C THR A 339 4.59 0.44 -7.36
N CYS A 340 4.72 1.76 -7.15
CA CYS A 340 5.92 2.37 -6.57
C CYS A 340 6.26 1.93 -5.13
N THR A 341 5.33 1.24 -4.46
CA THR A 341 5.55 0.65 -3.12
C THR A 341 5.51 -0.89 -3.14
N HIS A 342 4.75 -1.46 -4.09
CA HIS A 342 4.55 -2.89 -4.25
C HIS A 342 5.49 -3.55 -5.28
N VAL A 343 6.27 -2.75 -6.02
CA VAL A 343 7.33 -3.23 -6.91
C VAL A 343 8.66 -2.73 -6.40
N GLN A 344 9.61 -3.64 -6.19
CA GLN A 344 10.97 -3.29 -5.80
C GLN A 344 11.97 -4.10 -6.60
N ILE A 345 13.09 -3.49 -6.98
CA ILE A 345 14.22 -4.19 -7.59
C ILE A 345 15.30 -4.25 -6.54
N LEU A 346 15.68 -5.46 -6.14
CA LEU A 346 16.67 -5.69 -5.11
C LEU A 346 18.06 -5.36 -5.65
N ASN A 347 18.50 -4.13 -5.38
CA ASN A 347 19.84 -3.67 -5.68
C ASN A 347 20.71 -3.63 -4.41
N SER A 348 20.09 -3.51 -3.22
CA SER A 348 20.80 -3.42 -1.94
C SER A 348 19.98 -3.86 -0.73
N PHE A 349 20.64 -4.13 0.39
CA PHE A 349 19.97 -4.36 1.68
C PHE A 349 19.09 -3.19 2.14
N ALA A 350 19.37 -1.96 1.68
CA ALA A 350 18.54 -0.82 2.01
C ALA A 350 17.12 -0.96 1.44
N ASP A 351 16.92 -1.69 0.34
CA ASP A 351 15.59 -1.87 -0.25
C ASP A 351 14.67 -2.72 0.66
N LEU A 352 15.27 -3.60 1.47
CA LEU A 352 14.55 -4.56 2.33
C LEU A 352 13.80 -3.91 3.49
N ASP A 353 14.38 -2.88 4.11
CA ASP A 353 13.72 -2.10 5.17
C ASP A 353 12.47 -1.37 4.65
N SER A 354 12.53 -0.85 3.42
CA SER A 354 11.39 -0.16 2.81
C SER A 354 10.25 -1.14 2.54
N LEU A 355 10.56 -2.34 2.06
CA LEU A 355 9.57 -3.40 1.88
C LEU A 355 8.94 -3.82 3.20
N LYS A 356 9.75 -4.06 4.25
CA LYS A 356 9.24 -4.37 5.59
C LYS A 356 8.22 -3.34 6.06
N ALA A 357 8.56 -2.05 5.93
CA ALA A 357 7.68 -0.97 6.36
C ALA A 357 6.36 -0.94 5.59
N GLU A 358 6.38 -1.26 4.28
CA GLU A 358 5.15 -1.33 3.47
C GLU A 358 4.33 -2.59 3.80
N ILE A 359 4.96 -3.75 4.02
CA ILE A 359 4.28 -4.96 4.48
C ILE A 359 3.57 -4.70 5.82
N GLU A 360 4.24 -4.03 6.76
CA GLU A 360 3.63 -3.61 8.03
C GLU A 360 2.46 -2.63 7.82
N GLN A 361 2.59 -1.69 6.90
CA GLN A 361 1.53 -0.73 6.61
C GLN A 361 0.30 -1.39 5.97
N VAL A 362 0.51 -2.31 5.04
CA VAL A 362 -0.55 -3.12 4.42
C VAL A 362 -1.18 -4.05 5.45
N SER A 363 -0.39 -4.67 6.34
CA SER A 363 -0.94 -5.56 7.37
C SER A 363 -1.77 -4.83 8.43
N CYS A 364 -1.44 -3.58 8.74
CA CYS A 364 -2.22 -2.69 9.59
C CYS A 364 -3.60 -2.32 9.00
N LYS A 365 -3.74 -2.33 7.68
CA LYS A 365 -5.02 -2.14 6.99
C LYS A 365 -5.66 -3.51 6.83
N ALA A 366 -6.42 -3.97 7.83
CA ALA A 366 -7.14 -5.24 7.72
C ALA A 366 -7.87 -5.32 6.37
N PRO A 367 -7.85 -6.44 5.65
CA PRO A 367 -8.83 -6.63 4.59
C PRO A 367 -10.20 -6.50 5.25
N ALA A 368 -11.04 -5.60 4.70
CA ALA A 368 -12.46 -5.62 5.02
C ALA A 368 -12.94 -7.05 4.77
N VAL A 369 -13.25 -7.78 5.83
CA VAL A 369 -13.75 -9.14 5.72
C VAL A 369 -15.14 -9.02 5.09
N LEU A 370 -15.22 -9.17 3.77
CA LEU A 370 -16.48 -9.53 3.12
C LEU A 370 -16.75 -10.99 3.50
N THR A 371 -17.28 -11.22 4.70
CA THR A 371 -17.79 -12.55 5.05
C THR A 371 -18.96 -12.86 4.12
N PRO A 372 -18.95 -13.99 3.39
CA PRO A 372 -20.18 -14.52 2.82
C PRO A 372 -20.99 -15.10 3.99
N ASN A 373 -22.21 -14.58 4.15
CA ASN A 373 -23.30 -15.11 4.99
C ASN A 373 -23.17 -14.95 6.51
N LYS A 374 -23.67 -13.80 7.00
CA LYS A 374 -24.69 -13.79 8.06
C LYS A 374 -25.55 -12.52 7.97
N TYR A 375 -26.32 -12.38 6.89
CA TYR A 375 -27.42 -11.42 6.86
C TYR A 375 -28.55 -11.93 7.76
N VAL A 376 -28.60 -11.45 8.99
CA VAL A 376 -29.88 -11.25 9.67
C VAL A 376 -30.44 -9.98 9.05
N TYR A 377 -31.44 -10.11 8.17
CA TYR A 377 -32.16 -8.97 7.64
C TYR A 377 -33.03 -8.37 8.75
N GLY A 378 -32.45 -7.46 9.53
CA GLY A 378 -33.18 -6.40 10.20
C GLY A 378 -33.02 -5.14 9.35
N CYS A 379 -34.12 -4.52 8.95
CA CYS A 379 -34.13 -3.32 8.12
C CYS A 379 -33.38 -2.18 8.86
N ASN A 380 -32.09 -1.97 8.53
CA ASN A 380 -31.30 -0.75 8.71
C ASN A 380 -29.88 -0.96 8.11
N SER A 381 -29.35 0.08 7.47
CA SER A 381 -27.98 0.27 6.91
C SER A 381 -27.61 -0.29 5.52
N ASP A 382 -27.35 0.66 4.62
CA ASP A 382 -26.14 0.86 3.80
C ASP A 382 -25.67 -0.23 2.82
N VAL A 383 -26.03 -0.05 1.54
CA VAL A 383 -25.35 -0.65 0.40
C VAL A 383 -24.34 0.35 -0.15
N ALA A 384 -23.06 0.03 -0.12
CA ALA A 384 -22.02 0.83 -0.77
C ALA A 384 -21.99 0.54 -2.29
N VAL A 385 -22.17 1.59 -3.10
CA VAL A 385 -22.01 1.56 -4.56
C VAL A 385 -20.65 2.15 -4.90
N GLN A 386 -19.82 1.42 -5.65
CA GLN A 386 -18.56 1.95 -6.19
C GLN A 386 -18.84 2.67 -7.52
N ILE A 387 -18.65 3.99 -7.57
CA ILE A 387 -18.73 4.79 -8.79
C ILE A 387 -17.30 4.95 -9.34
N ILE A 388 -17.01 4.33 -10.49
CA ILE A 388 -15.76 4.58 -11.21
C ILE A 388 -16.00 5.76 -12.17
N GLN A 389 -15.43 6.92 -11.86
CA GLN A 389 -15.40 8.05 -12.77
C GLN A 389 -14.29 7.86 -13.81
N THR A 390 -14.65 7.81 -15.10
CA THR A 390 -13.70 8.12 -16.18
C THR A 390 -14.18 9.36 -16.93
N LYS A 391 -13.22 10.17 -17.40
CA LYS A 391 -13.37 11.57 -17.84
C LYS A 391 -14.35 11.84 -19.00
N SER A 392 -15.10 10.86 -19.50
CA SER A 392 -15.88 11.05 -20.73
C SER A 392 -17.24 10.37 -20.82
N ASN A 393 -17.71 9.56 -19.87
CA ASN A 393 -19.12 9.10 -19.81
C ASN A 393 -19.44 8.41 -18.48
N VAL A 394 -20.58 8.75 -17.87
CA VAL A 394 -21.12 8.01 -16.72
C VAL A 394 -21.80 6.75 -17.24
N ARG A 395 -21.18 5.57 -17.05
CA ARG A 395 -21.86 4.28 -17.20
C ARG A 395 -21.89 3.58 -15.84
N MET A 396 -23.10 3.40 -15.32
CA MET A 396 -23.36 2.58 -14.15
C MET A 396 -23.37 1.11 -14.59
N ILE A 397 -22.29 0.37 -14.32
CA ILE A 397 -22.27 -1.09 -14.52
C ILE A 397 -22.60 -1.73 -13.18
N LEU A 398 -23.84 -2.18 -13.03
CA LEU A 398 -24.25 -3.06 -11.94
C LEU A 398 -23.81 -4.49 -12.31
N SER A 399 -22.65 -4.94 -11.82
CA SER A 399 -22.29 -6.36 -11.91
C SER A 399 -22.91 -7.12 -10.75
N LEU A 400 -24.16 -7.56 -10.92
CA LEU A 400 -24.76 -8.60 -10.07
C LEU A 400 -24.39 -9.97 -10.66
N TYR A 401 -23.47 -10.69 -10.01
CA TYR A 401 -23.30 -12.12 -10.26
C TYR A 401 -24.51 -12.86 -9.69
N LEU A 402 -25.52 -13.09 -10.52
CA LEU A 402 -26.52 -14.12 -10.27
C LEU A 402 -25.87 -15.47 -10.60
N LYS A 403 -25.51 -16.25 -9.57
CA LYS A 403 -25.30 -17.70 -9.71
C LYS A 403 -26.63 -18.32 -10.15
N TYR A 404 -26.64 -19.01 -11.29
CA TYR A 404 -27.58 -20.09 -11.54
C TYR A 404 -26.99 -21.38 -11.00
#